data_AF-A0A0F9BA82-F1
#
_entry.id   AF-A0A0F9BA82-F1
#
_cell.length_a   1.000
_cell.length_b   1.000
_cell.length_c   1.000
_cell.angle_alpha   90.00
_cell.angle_beta   90.00
_cell.angle_gamma   90.00
#
_symmetry.space_group_name_H-M   'P 1'
#
loop_
_entity.id
_entity.type
_entity.pdbx_description
1 polymer ?
#
loop_
_entity_poly.entity_id
_entity_poly.type
_entity_poly.pdbx_seq_one_letter_code
_entity_poly.pdbx_strand_id
1 'polypeptide(L)'
;MADTLKLRVIQGDAVLEKLDDDHPDLDRALKALSAKLDGYEDIWNYYDGDQPLMYTSGRLRDIFKDLDMATFVENWCAVIIDAANDRINLRGVTLEDKTANDALKVLWEELGINLEADDVHEAALVIGEAYIMVWKDDEAIDVVYNDPRLVHLFYESANPKKKWYGAKWWADSKDHLRITLYYDDRLEYYRSEKETKNTTSVRHLLPYSPIGEKDADGEVDNVETHEFGEVPIFHYRLERRKVKGDIVNVIPLQNGINKLVTDMMVSAEFGAFPQRWAITDSDIGDLKNAPDEVWWIPSGDGTGQQAAVGQFKSIDLKVFIEAVDHLASSAAIISRTPKHFLFQQGGDPSGEALVAMEAPLNKRCSDHIERFNPVWKEVVQFILKLAGTDIEKKDIAINF
;
A
#
# COMPACT_ATOMS: atom_id res chain seq x y z
N MET A 1 26.06 5.14 -5.33
CA MET A 1 25.04 4.87 -6.35
C MET A 1 23.75 5.51 -5.88
N ALA A 2 23.27 6.53 -6.58
CA ALA A 2 22.03 7.20 -6.25
C ALA A 2 20.88 6.30 -6.72
N ASP A 3 20.37 5.48 -5.80
CA ASP A 3 19.07 4.82 -5.96
C ASP A 3 18.00 5.88 -5.70
N THR A 4 17.92 6.82 -6.64
CA THR A 4 16.79 7.75 -6.75
C THR A 4 15.59 6.86 -6.98
N LEU A 5 14.72 6.81 -5.98
CA LEU A 5 13.39 6.20 -5.98
C LEU A 5 12.80 6.33 -7.40
N LYS A 6 13.01 5.31 -8.22
CA LYS A 6 12.05 5.00 -9.26
C LYS A 6 10.90 4.46 -8.43
N LEU A 7 10.04 5.36 -7.95
CA LEU A 7 8.60 5.06 -7.99
C LEU A 7 8.41 4.59 -9.42
N ARG A 8 8.51 3.26 -9.62
CA ARG A 8 8.30 2.62 -10.89
C ARG A 8 6.83 2.90 -11.13
N VAL A 9 6.59 4.04 -11.76
CA VAL A 9 5.32 4.37 -12.39
C VAL A 9 4.99 3.09 -13.13
N ILE A 10 3.93 2.43 -12.66
CA ILE A 10 3.52 1.10 -13.07
C ILE A 10 3.10 1.21 -14.53
N GLN A 11 4.09 1.22 -15.41
CA GLN A 11 3.96 1.11 -16.85
C GLN A 11 3.91 -0.38 -17.11
N GLY A 12 2.74 -0.86 -17.53
CA GLY A 12 2.55 -2.20 -18.09
C GLY A 12 3.32 -2.44 -19.40
N ASP A 13 4.31 -1.60 -19.72
CA ASP A 13 5.10 -1.66 -20.96
C ASP A 13 6.29 -2.63 -20.86
N ALA A 14 6.66 -3.09 -19.66
CA ALA A 14 7.80 -4.01 -19.48
C ALA A 14 7.49 -5.48 -19.83
N VAL A 15 6.26 -5.81 -20.20
CA VAL A 15 5.75 -7.19 -20.27
C VAL A 15 5.93 -7.83 -21.66
N LEU A 16 6.52 -7.12 -22.63
CA LEU A 16 6.73 -7.60 -24.01
C LEU A 16 8.19 -7.92 -24.37
N GLU A 17 9.08 -8.09 -23.38
CA GLU A 17 10.37 -8.73 -23.63
C GLU A 17 10.16 -10.23 -23.87
N LYS A 18 10.86 -10.79 -24.89
CA LYS A 18 10.87 -12.20 -25.32
C LYS A 18 10.21 -13.13 -24.29
N LEU A 19 8.95 -13.45 -24.53
CA LEU A 19 8.24 -14.47 -23.78
C LEU A 19 8.84 -15.83 -24.10
N ASP A 20 8.75 -16.76 -23.17
CA ASP A 20 9.13 -18.15 -23.45
C ASP A 20 8.21 -18.73 -24.54
N ASP A 21 8.80 -19.50 -25.48
CA ASP A 21 8.10 -20.01 -26.66
C ASP A 21 7.14 -21.17 -26.30
N ASP A 22 7.44 -21.92 -25.21
CA ASP A 22 6.68 -23.11 -24.82
C ASP A 22 5.52 -22.74 -23.86
N HIS A 23 5.73 -21.77 -22.96
CA HIS A 23 4.72 -21.32 -21.99
C HIS A 23 4.64 -19.77 -21.88
N PRO A 24 4.12 -19.09 -22.92
CA PRO A 24 4.13 -17.63 -22.99
C PRO A 24 3.24 -16.95 -21.93
N ASP A 25 2.09 -17.54 -21.60
CA ASP A 25 1.14 -16.94 -20.65
C ASP A 25 1.61 -17.07 -19.19
N LEU A 26 2.28 -18.18 -18.87
CA LEU A 26 2.94 -18.40 -17.58
C LEU A 26 4.13 -17.46 -17.40
N ASP A 27 4.93 -17.23 -18.45
CA ASP A 27 6.06 -16.29 -18.39
C ASP A 27 5.62 -14.86 -18.23
N ARG A 28 4.52 -14.50 -18.91
CA ARG A 28 3.88 -13.22 -18.71
C ARG A 28 3.38 -13.05 -17.27
N ALA A 29 2.74 -14.08 -16.70
CA ALA A 29 2.25 -14.07 -15.33
C ALA A 29 3.39 -13.90 -14.32
N LEU A 30 4.44 -14.71 -14.42
CA LEU A 30 5.61 -14.64 -13.54
C LEU A 30 6.26 -13.26 -13.58
N LYS A 31 6.56 -12.74 -14.79
CA LYS A 31 7.16 -11.40 -14.95
C LYS A 31 6.28 -10.30 -14.38
N ALA A 32 4.97 -10.35 -14.61
CA ALA A 32 4.04 -9.34 -14.10
C ALA A 32 3.92 -9.36 -12.58
N LEU A 33 3.85 -10.55 -11.97
CA LEU A 33 3.75 -10.71 -10.52
C LEU A 33 5.08 -10.34 -9.83
N SER A 34 6.23 -10.77 -10.37
CA SER A 34 7.55 -10.37 -9.87
C SER A 34 7.79 -8.86 -9.96
N ALA A 35 7.32 -8.21 -11.01
CA ALA A 35 7.47 -6.76 -11.17
C ALA A 35 6.64 -5.94 -10.16
N LYS A 36 5.58 -6.53 -9.59
CA LYS A 36 4.70 -5.87 -8.61
C LYS A 36 5.25 -5.89 -7.18
N LEU A 37 5.94 -6.96 -6.78
CA LEU A 37 6.35 -7.22 -5.39
C LEU A 37 7.00 -6.01 -4.73
N ASP A 38 8.17 -5.59 -5.21
CA ASP A 38 8.95 -4.51 -4.59
C ASP A 38 8.14 -3.21 -4.49
N GLY A 39 7.42 -2.86 -5.57
CA GLY A 39 6.66 -1.61 -5.61
C GLY A 39 5.45 -1.60 -4.67
N TYR A 40 4.79 -2.74 -4.49
CA TYR A 40 3.64 -2.85 -3.60
C TYR A 40 4.07 -3.04 -2.15
N GLU A 41 5.23 -3.66 -1.92
CA GLU A 41 5.87 -3.73 -0.61
C GLU A 41 6.17 -2.35 -0.07
N ASP A 42 6.83 -1.52 -0.87
CA ASP A 42 7.11 -0.14 -0.50
C ASP A 42 5.84 0.64 -0.15
N ILE A 43 4.79 0.56 -0.97
CA ILE A 43 3.54 1.33 -0.76
C ILE A 43 2.83 0.94 0.54
N TRP A 44 2.76 -0.36 0.85
CA TRP A 44 2.21 -0.82 2.12
C TRP A 44 3.07 -0.39 3.31
N ASN A 45 4.40 -0.43 3.21
CA ASN A 45 5.27 0.07 4.27
C ASN A 45 5.01 1.55 4.58
N TYR A 46 4.68 2.37 3.57
CA TYR A 46 4.24 3.75 3.78
C TYR A 46 2.87 3.87 4.45
N TYR A 47 1.96 2.93 4.21
CA TYR A 47 0.67 2.88 4.89
C TYR A 47 0.81 2.43 6.34
N ASP A 48 1.65 1.44 6.62
CA ASP A 48 1.89 0.90 7.97
C ASP A 48 2.76 1.81 8.84
N GLY A 49 3.48 2.75 8.24
CA GLY A 49 4.42 3.62 8.97
C GLY A 49 5.82 3.02 9.11
N ASP A 50 6.14 1.94 8.40
CA ASP A 50 7.46 1.29 8.40
C ASP A 50 8.35 1.74 7.22
N GLN A 51 8.11 2.96 6.70
CA GLN A 51 8.90 3.48 5.59
C GLN A 51 10.34 3.82 6.00
N PRO A 52 11.33 3.56 5.12
CA PRO A 52 12.71 3.91 5.39
C PRO A 52 12.93 5.43 5.41
N LEU A 53 13.79 5.90 6.32
CA LEU A 53 14.22 7.29 6.35
C LEU A 53 15.01 7.67 5.10
N MET A 54 14.52 8.68 4.38
CA MET A 54 15.12 9.16 3.14
C MET A 54 16.10 10.30 3.40
N TYR A 55 17.39 10.01 3.27
CA TYR A 55 18.48 10.99 3.34
C TYR A 55 18.97 11.42 1.96
N THR A 56 19.13 12.73 1.75
CA THR A 56 19.67 13.30 0.50
C THR A 56 21.15 12.96 0.28
N SER A 57 21.91 12.69 1.35
CA SER A 57 23.33 12.31 1.26
C SER A 57 23.59 10.93 1.85
N GLY A 58 24.39 10.12 1.15
CA GLY A 58 24.81 8.80 1.62
C GLY A 58 25.64 8.86 2.91
N ARG A 59 26.47 9.91 3.07
CA ARG A 59 27.29 10.09 4.27
C ARG A 59 26.45 10.31 5.53
N LEU A 60 25.35 11.08 5.44
CA LEU A 60 24.43 11.23 6.57
C LEU A 60 23.71 9.92 6.85
N ARG A 61 23.30 9.19 5.80
CA ARG A 61 22.70 7.87 5.95
C ARG A 61 23.61 6.92 6.72
N ASP A 62 24.90 6.85 6.38
CA ASP A 62 25.85 5.95 7.06
C ASP A 62 26.08 6.35 8.52
N ILE A 63 26.20 7.65 8.80
CA ILE A 63 26.34 8.17 10.18
C ILE A 63 25.11 7.84 11.03
N PHE A 64 23.92 7.95 10.45
CA PHE A 64 22.64 7.72 11.15
C PHE A 64 22.19 6.26 11.13
N LYS A 65 22.83 5.39 10.32
CA LYS A 65 22.57 3.95 10.31
C LYS A 65 23.22 3.23 11.49
N ASP A 66 24.37 3.73 11.95
CA ASP A 66 25.12 3.17 13.08
C ASP A 66 24.64 3.69 14.45
N LEU A 67 23.84 4.75 14.43
CA LEU A 67 23.09 5.21 15.58
C LEU A 67 21.81 4.38 15.57
N ASP A 68 21.59 3.50 16.55
CA ASP A 68 20.31 2.81 16.79
C ASP A 68 19.23 3.86 17.11
N MET A 69 18.89 4.70 16.13
CA MET A 69 17.96 5.81 16.29
C MET A 69 16.60 5.21 16.52
N ALA A 70 15.93 5.68 17.57
CA ALA A 70 14.49 5.51 17.68
C ALA A 70 13.86 6.01 16.37
N THR A 71 13.12 5.15 15.69
CA THR A 71 12.39 5.51 14.47
C THR A 71 11.27 6.47 14.84
N PHE A 72 11.46 7.76 14.57
CA PHE A 72 10.44 8.78 14.77
C PHE A 72 9.61 8.91 13.49
N VAL A 73 8.45 8.25 13.46
CA VAL A 73 7.56 8.25 12.30
C VAL A 73 6.26 8.95 12.67
N GLU A 74 5.83 9.88 11.82
CA GLU A 74 4.53 10.54 11.92
C GLU A 74 3.74 10.21 10.65
N ASN A 75 2.91 9.16 10.70
CA ASN A 75 2.30 8.59 9.50
C ASN A 75 0.97 9.28 9.14
N TRP A 76 1.00 10.09 8.07
CA TRP A 76 -0.18 10.75 7.51
C TRP A 76 -0.82 9.96 6.37
N CYS A 77 -0.12 8.98 5.80
CA CYS A 77 -0.64 8.15 4.72
C CYS A 77 -1.85 7.33 5.18
N ALA A 78 -1.78 6.71 6.37
CA ALA A 78 -2.89 5.96 6.97
C ALA A 78 -4.14 6.83 7.12
N VAL A 79 -4.01 8.01 7.75
CA VAL A 79 -5.13 8.95 7.98
C VAL A 79 -5.86 9.33 6.68
N ILE A 80 -5.13 9.48 5.58
CA ILE A 80 -5.71 9.83 4.28
C ILE A 80 -6.55 8.69 3.69
N ILE A 81 -6.12 7.45 3.89
CA ILE A 81 -6.81 6.25 3.44
C ILE A 81 -8.01 5.97 4.34
N ASP A 82 -7.81 5.92 5.65
CA ASP A 82 -8.84 5.61 6.64
C ASP A 82 -10.03 6.57 6.52
N ALA A 83 -9.75 7.88 6.35
CA ALA A 83 -10.79 8.88 6.17
C ALA A 83 -11.66 8.65 4.91
N ALA A 84 -11.11 8.02 3.85
CA ALA A 84 -11.91 7.58 2.72
C ALA A 84 -12.60 6.25 2.99
N ASN A 85 -11.88 5.29 3.57
CA ASN A 85 -12.34 3.92 3.82
C ASN A 85 -13.62 3.94 4.69
N ASP A 86 -13.61 4.73 5.77
CA ASP A 86 -14.75 4.93 6.68
C ASP A 86 -16.05 5.37 5.99
N ARG A 87 -15.98 5.91 4.77
CA ARG A 87 -17.11 6.44 4.01
C ARG A 87 -17.54 5.58 2.81
N ILE A 88 -16.79 4.54 2.46
CA ILE A 88 -17.06 3.68 1.29
C ILE A 88 -17.51 2.27 1.66
N ASN A 89 -17.90 2.05 2.91
CA ASN A 89 -18.34 0.75 3.41
C ASN A 89 -19.50 0.17 2.60
N LEU A 90 -19.42 -1.13 2.30
CA LEU A 90 -20.48 -1.85 1.61
C LEU A 90 -21.57 -2.25 2.61
N ARG A 91 -22.76 -1.63 2.51
CA ARG A 91 -23.89 -1.90 3.41
C ARG A 91 -24.68 -3.15 3.03
N GLY A 92 -24.62 -3.53 1.76
CA GLY A 92 -25.24 -4.75 1.25
C GLY A 92 -25.86 -4.57 -0.14
N VAL A 93 -26.64 -5.56 -0.54
CA VAL A 93 -27.19 -5.65 -1.90
C VAL A 93 -28.71 -5.76 -1.84
N THR A 94 -29.38 -5.21 -2.84
CA THR A 94 -30.83 -5.32 -3.00
C THR A 94 -31.15 -5.79 -4.41
N LEU A 95 -31.97 -6.84 -4.49
CA LEU A 95 -32.54 -7.36 -5.74
C LEU A 95 -34.03 -7.00 -5.81
N GLU A 96 -34.57 -6.83 -7.02
CA GLU A 96 -36.00 -6.60 -7.22
C GLU A 96 -36.85 -7.84 -6.86
N ASP A 97 -36.34 -9.05 -7.15
CA ASP A 97 -36.97 -10.30 -6.76
C ASP A 97 -36.76 -10.57 -5.27
N LYS A 98 -37.85 -10.56 -4.51
CA LYS A 98 -37.85 -10.77 -3.06
C LYS A 98 -37.31 -12.15 -2.66
N THR A 99 -37.63 -13.22 -3.40
CA THR A 99 -37.19 -14.57 -3.03
C THR A 99 -35.69 -14.72 -3.23
N ALA A 100 -35.18 -14.24 -4.37
CA ALA A 100 -33.74 -14.20 -4.62
C ALA A 100 -33.01 -13.28 -3.64
N ASN A 101 -33.61 -12.15 -3.27
CA ASN A 101 -33.05 -11.22 -2.30
C ASN A 101 -32.92 -11.83 -0.90
N ASP A 102 -33.92 -12.58 -0.44
CA ASP A 102 -33.87 -13.23 0.88
C ASP A 102 -32.83 -14.38 0.89
N ALA A 103 -32.70 -15.14 -0.20
CA ALA A 103 -31.64 -16.14 -0.35
C ALA A 103 -30.23 -15.52 -0.41
N LEU A 104 -30.07 -14.41 -1.15
CA LEU A 104 -28.80 -13.70 -1.24
C LEU A 104 -28.36 -13.17 0.12
N LYS A 105 -29.27 -12.70 0.97
CA LYS A 105 -28.91 -12.22 2.32
C LYS A 105 -28.30 -13.31 3.19
N VAL A 106 -28.88 -14.51 3.17
CA VAL A 106 -28.34 -15.66 3.92
C VAL A 106 -26.94 -16.00 3.40
N LEU A 107 -26.79 -16.11 2.09
CA LEU A 107 -25.51 -16.39 1.46
C LEU A 107 -24.47 -15.28 1.72
N TRP A 108 -24.90 -14.02 1.72
CA TRP A 108 -24.05 -12.85 1.96
C TRP A 108 -23.46 -12.85 3.37
N GLU A 109 -24.27 -13.23 4.36
CA GLU A 109 -23.85 -13.37 5.75
C GLU A 109 -22.94 -14.60 5.95
N GLU A 110 -23.26 -15.73 5.30
CA GLU A 110 -22.44 -16.95 5.36
C GLU A 110 -21.05 -16.77 4.75
N LEU A 111 -20.97 -16.05 3.63
CA LEU A 111 -19.72 -15.77 2.92
C LEU A 111 -18.90 -14.63 3.56
N GLY A 112 -19.44 -13.91 4.55
CA GLY A 112 -18.71 -12.83 5.21
C GLY A 112 -18.30 -11.67 4.30
N ILE A 113 -19.05 -11.41 3.21
CA ILE A 113 -18.63 -10.51 2.13
C ILE A 113 -18.30 -9.08 2.59
N ASN A 114 -18.90 -8.61 3.69
CA ASN A 114 -18.59 -7.29 4.22
C ASN A 114 -17.11 -7.19 4.69
N LEU A 115 -16.55 -8.24 5.29
CA LEU A 115 -15.15 -8.26 5.71
C LEU A 115 -14.22 -8.21 4.50
N GLU A 116 -14.51 -9.05 3.51
CA GLU A 116 -13.78 -9.09 2.24
C GLU A 116 -13.89 -7.74 1.50
N ALA A 117 -15.02 -7.06 1.61
CA ALA A 117 -15.22 -5.75 0.99
C ALA A 117 -14.35 -4.67 1.63
N ASP A 118 -14.24 -4.64 2.95
CA ASP A 118 -13.43 -3.67 3.68
C ASP A 118 -11.94 -3.83 3.29
N ASP A 119 -11.43 -5.07 3.27
CA ASP A 119 -10.04 -5.37 2.86
C ASP A 119 -9.75 -4.97 1.40
N VAL A 120 -10.71 -5.23 0.50
CA VAL A 120 -10.61 -4.88 -0.92
C VAL A 120 -10.58 -3.38 -1.13
N HIS A 121 -11.40 -2.63 -0.38
CA HIS A 121 -11.48 -1.19 -0.49
C HIS A 121 -10.19 -0.56 0.04
N GLU A 122 -9.68 -1.03 1.17
CA GLU A 122 -8.40 -0.61 1.74
C GLU A 122 -7.25 -0.85 0.74
N ALA A 123 -7.09 -2.07 0.25
CA ALA A 123 -6.03 -2.41 -0.69
C ALA A 123 -6.13 -1.61 -2.00
N ALA A 124 -7.36 -1.39 -2.50
CA ALA A 124 -7.59 -0.59 -3.69
C ALA A 124 -7.23 0.89 -3.47
N LEU A 125 -7.47 1.44 -2.27
CA LEU A 125 -7.10 2.81 -1.91
C LEU A 125 -5.58 2.98 -1.70
N VAL A 126 -4.93 2.02 -1.05
CA VAL A 126 -3.49 2.01 -0.76
C VAL A 126 -2.67 1.81 -2.03
N ILE A 127 -2.89 0.70 -2.75
CA ILE A 127 -2.09 0.30 -3.92
C ILE A 127 -2.64 0.91 -5.21
N GLY A 128 -3.96 1.02 -5.33
CA GLY A 128 -4.66 1.41 -6.57
C GLY A 128 -5.37 0.27 -7.28
N GLU A 129 -5.20 -0.95 -6.81
CA GLU A 129 -5.91 -2.14 -7.27
C GLU A 129 -6.15 -3.15 -6.14
N ALA A 130 -7.20 -3.96 -6.26
CA ALA A 130 -7.51 -5.08 -5.38
C ALA A 130 -8.23 -6.20 -6.15
N TYR A 131 -8.18 -7.42 -5.60
CA TYR A 131 -8.74 -8.60 -6.26
C TYR A 131 -9.65 -9.37 -5.31
N ILE A 132 -10.85 -9.71 -5.80
CA ILE A 132 -11.71 -10.72 -5.18
C ILE A 132 -11.71 -11.94 -6.09
N MET A 133 -11.56 -13.11 -5.51
CA MET A 133 -11.77 -14.36 -6.21
C MET A 133 -13.02 -15.04 -5.67
N VAL A 134 -13.85 -15.54 -6.57
CA VAL A 134 -15.05 -16.29 -6.22
C VAL A 134 -14.90 -17.68 -6.80
N TRP A 135 -14.95 -18.70 -5.95
CA TRP A 135 -14.81 -20.08 -6.38
C TRP A 135 -15.95 -20.92 -5.82
N LYS A 136 -16.25 -22.03 -6.48
CA LYS A 136 -17.19 -23.04 -5.99
C LYS A 136 -16.44 -24.36 -5.88
N ASP A 137 -16.29 -24.86 -4.66
CA ASP A 137 -15.76 -26.19 -4.39
C ASP A 137 -16.92 -27.10 -3.98
N ASP A 138 -17.16 -28.17 -4.75
CA ASP A 138 -18.36 -29.00 -4.70
C ASP A 138 -19.68 -28.20 -4.72
N GLU A 139 -20.22 -27.89 -3.53
CA GLU A 139 -21.46 -27.12 -3.32
C GLU A 139 -21.26 -25.85 -2.47
N ALA A 140 -20.06 -25.63 -1.93
CA ALA A 140 -19.73 -24.44 -1.17
C ALA A 140 -19.17 -23.36 -2.09
N ILE A 141 -19.81 -22.20 -2.10
CA ILE A 141 -19.25 -21.00 -2.71
C ILE A 141 -18.29 -20.39 -1.69
N ASP A 142 -17.16 -19.90 -2.16
CA ASP A 142 -16.21 -19.15 -1.36
C ASP A 142 -15.86 -17.84 -2.07
N VAL A 143 -15.73 -16.77 -1.28
CA VAL A 143 -15.43 -15.42 -1.76
C VAL A 143 -14.29 -14.89 -0.92
N VAL A 144 -13.14 -14.67 -1.55
CA VAL A 144 -11.91 -14.35 -0.83
C VAL A 144 -11.21 -13.16 -1.48
N TYR A 145 -10.92 -12.15 -0.66
CA TYR A 145 -9.97 -11.09 -0.95
C TYR A 145 -8.58 -11.69 -1.12
N ASN A 146 -7.88 -11.24 -2.15
CA ASN A 146 -6.51 -11.63 -2.37
C ASN A 146 -5.63 -10.40 -2.51
N ASP A 147 -4.52 -10.42 -1.77
CA ASP A 147 -3.52 -9.37 -1.81
C ASP A 147 -3.07 -9.11 -3.26
N PRO A 148 -3.03 -7.84 -3.72
CA PRO A 148 -2.61 -7.49 -5.08
C PRO A 148 -1.21 -7.95 -5.48
N ARG A 149 -0.34 -8.24 -4.52
CA ARG A 149 0.99 -8.83 -4.73
C ARG A 149 0.90 -10.28 -5.18
N LEU A 150 -0.19 -10.98 -4.84
CA LEU A 150 -0.37 -12.40 -5.11
C LEU A 150 -1.15 -12.68 -6.40
N VAL A 151 -1.93 -11.69 -6.88
CA VAL A 151 -2.84 -11.87 -8.01
C VAL A 151 -2.61 -10.85 -9.12
N HIS A 152 -2.78 -11.29 -10.37
CA HIS A 152 -2.82 -10.42 -11.54
C HIS A 152 -3.90 -10.86 -12.50
N LEU A 153 -4.67 -9.90 -13.05
CA LEU A 153 -5.67 -10.19 -14.08
C LEU A 153 -5.26 -9.55 -15.42
N PHE A 154 -5.12 -10.38 -16.45
CA PHE A 154 -4.84 -9.94 -17.82
C PHE A 154 -6.13 -9.68 -18.58
N TYR A 155 -6.10 -8.67 -19.45
CA TYR A 155 -7.21 -8.30 -20.32
C TYR A 155 -6.82 -8.50 -21.79
N GLU A 156 -7.80 -8.74 -22.64
CA GLU A 156 -7.57 -8.81 -24.08
C GLU A 156 -7.09 -7.45 -24.60
N SER A 157 -6.01 -7.46 -25.40
CA SER A 157 -5.47 -6.23 -26.00
C SER A 157 -6.45 -5.57 -26.97
N ALA A 158 -7.27 -6.37 -27.67
CA ALA A 158 -8.31 -5.87 -28.58
C ALA A 158 -9.53 -5.31 -27.83
N ASN A 159 -9.85 -5.85 -26.65
CA ASN A 159 -10.98 -5.42 -25.85
C ASN A 159 -10.60 -5.35 -24.34
N PRO A 160 -10.19 -4.17 -23.85
CA PRO A 160 -9.76 -3.99 -22.46
C PRO A 160 -10.84 -4.24 -21.39
N LYS A 161 -12.10 -4.49 -21.80
CA LYS A 161 -13.18 -4.87 -20.89
C LYS A 161 -13.28 -6.39 -20.70
N LYS A 162 -12.75 -7.18 -21.64
CA LYS A 162 -12.81 -8.64 -21.58
C LYS A 162 -11.59 -9.19 -20.85
N LYS A 163 -11.84 -9.99 -19.81
CA LYS A 163 -10.81 -10.72 -19.06
C LYS A 163 -10.25 -11.80 -19.98
N TRP A 164 -8.93 -11.93 -20.03
CA TRP A 164 -8.27 -12.97 -20.83
C TRP A 164 -7.97 -14.17 -19.94
N TYR A 165 -7.13 -13.99 -18.92
CA TYR A 165 -6.85 -14.97 -17.88
C TYR A 165 -6.32 -14.23 -16.64
N GLY A 166 -6.45 -14.85 -15.48
CA GLY A 166 -5.81 -14.37 -14.26
C GLY A 166 -4.72 -15.32 -13.79
N ALA A 167 -3.85 -14.84 -12.92
CA ALA A 167 -2.79 -15.61 -12.31
C ALA A 167 -2.77 -15.33 -10.81
N LYS A 168 -2.69 -16.38 -10.00
CA LYS A 168 -2.39 -16.31 -8.58
C LYS A 168 -1.10 -17.06 -8.32
N TRP A 169 -0.21 -16.48 -7.52
CA TRP A 169 0.94 -17.21 -6.98
C TRP A 169 1.00 -17.16 -5.47
N TRP A 170 1.65 -18.14 -4.85
CA TRP A 170 1.89 -18.16 -3.41
C TRP A 170 3.04 -19.10 -3.07
N ALA A 171 3.72 -18.85 -1.96
CA ALA A 171 4.69 -19.80 -1.42
C ALA A 171 3.95 -20.92 -0.68
N ASP A 172 4.34 -22.17 -0.93
CA ASP A 172 3.84 -23.32 -0.18
C ASP A 172 4.59 -23.48 1.15
N SER A 173 4.15 -24.43 1.99
CA SER A 173 4.75 -24.69 3.31
C SER A 173 6.21 -25.16 3.27
N LYS A 174 6.73 -25.50 2.08
CA LYS A 174 8.12 -25.89 1.84
C LYS A 174 8.91 -24.79 1.12
N ASP A 175 8.36 -23.59 1.03
CA ASP A 175 8.90 -22.43 0.32
C ASP A 175 9.09 -22.65 -1.19
N HIS A 176 8.22 -23.46 -1.82
CA HIS A 176 8.14 -23.52 -3.28
C HIS A 176 7.06 -22.57 -3.78
N LEU A 177 7.35 -21.84 -4.86
CA LEU A 177 6.41 -20.98 -5.54
C LEU A 177 5.39 -21.82 -6.30
N ARG A 178 4.11 -21.63 -6.00
CA ARG A 178 2.99 -22.17 -6.78
C ARG A 178 2.38 -21.06 -7.61
N ILE A 179 1.98 -21.38 -8.83
CA ILE A 179 1.24 -20.47 -9.71
C ILE A 179 0.03 -21.22 -10.26
N THR A 180 -1.14 -20.63 -10.13
CA THR A 180 -2.37 -21.08 -10.78
C THR A 180 -2.80 -20.04 -11.81
N LEU A 181 -3.01 -20.47 -13.04
CA LEU A 181 -3.62 -19.67 -14.10
C LEU A 181 -5.12 -19.97 -14.14
N TYR A 182 -5.93 -18.93 -14.19
CA TYR A 182 -7.38 -18.98 -14.20
C TYR A 182 -7.88 -18.50 -15.57
N TYR A 183 -8.39 -19.42 -16.39
CA TYR A 183 -9.04 -19.11 -17.67
C TYR A 183 -10.56 -19.08 -17.50
N ASP A 184 -11.29 -18.92 -18.60
CA ASP A 184 -12.76 -18.96 -18.62
C ASP A 184 -13.33 -20.39 -18.62
N ASP A 185 -12.54 -21.36 -19.05
CA ASP A 185 -12.89 -22.78 -19.18
C ASP A 185 -12.06 -23.73 -18.29
N ARG A 186 -10.89 -23.31 -17.82
CA ARG A 186 -9.96 -24.17 -17.07
C ARG A 186 -9.04 -23.44 -16.10
N LEU A 187 -8.48 -24.19 -15.17
CA LEU A 187 -7.35 -23.84 -14.33
C LEU A 187 -6.11 -24.59 -14.77
N GLU A 188 -4.95 -23.94 -14.74
CA GLU A 188 -3.65 -24.58 -14.98
C GLU A 188 -2.75 -24.38 -13.76
N TYR A 189 -2.21 -25.48 -13.24
CA TYR A 189 -1.43 -25.50 -11.99
C TYR A 189 0.06 -25.73 -12.23
N TYR A 190 0.90 -24.91 -11.60
CA TYR A 190 2.35 -24.97 -11.71
C TYR A 190 3.03 -24.84 -10.34
N ARG A 191 4.18 -25.49 -10.18
CA ARG A 191 4.99 -25.42 -8.97
C ARG A 191 6.48 -25.33 -9.30
N SER A 192 7.22 -24.52 -8.54
CA SER A 192 8.65 -24.42 -8.68
C SER A 192 9.40 -25.66 -8.16
N GLU A 193 10.46 -26.04 -8.85
CA GLU A 193 11.42 -27.04 -8.36
C GLU A 193 12.27 -26.51 -7.20
N LYS A 194 12.55 -25.20 -7.21
CA LYS A 194 13.43 -24.51 -6.28
C LYS A 194 12.63 -23.64 -5.31
N GLU A 195 13.33 -23.19 -4.26
CA GLU A 195 12.82 -22.17 -3.34
C GLU A 195 12.33 -20.91 -4.07
N THR A 196 11.30 -20.27 -3.51
CA THR A 196 10.62 -19.08 -4.07
C THR A 196 11.61 -18.00 -4.53
N LYS A 197 12.59 -17.66 -3.67
CA LYS A 197 13.58 -16.60 -3.92
C LYS A 197 14.50 -16.87 -5.13
N ASN A 198 14.65 -18.14 -5.51
CA ASN A 198 15.52 -18.57 -6.61
C ASN A 198 14.75 -18.82 -7.91
N THR A 199 13.42 -18.63 -7.90
CA THR A 199 12.56 -18.87 -9.06
C THR A 199 12.38 -17.58 -9.84
N THR A 200 13.29 -17.35 -10.78
CA THR A 200 13.33 -16.15 -11.65
C THR A 200 12.92 -16.42 -13.09
N SER A 201 12.68 -17.68 -13.45
CA SER A 201 12.35 -18.11 -14.81
C SER A 201 11.28 -19.20 -14.81
N VAL A 202 10.42 -19.17 -15.82
CA VAL A 202 9.37 -20.18 -16.04
C VAL A 202 9.89 -21.59 -16.21
N ARG A 203 11.13 -21.76 -16.68
CA ARG A 203 11.74 -23.09 -16.82
C ARG A 203 11.89 -23.85 -15.50
N HIS A 204 11.77 -23.16 -14.37
CA HIS A 204 11.79 -23.76 -13.05
C HIS A 204 10.39 -24.10 -12.52
N LEU A 205 9.34 -23.74 -13.24
CA LEU A 205 7.95 -24.06 -12.94
C LEU A 205 7.54 -25.31 -13.71
N LEU A 206 7.23 -26.37 -12.99
CA LEU A 206 6.72 -27.61 -13.56
C LEU A 206 5.21 -27.73 -13.36
N PRO A 207 4.49 -28.41 -14.27
CA PRO A 207 3.11 -28.84 -14.05
C PRO A 207 2.94 -29.56 -12.71
N TYR A 208 1.91 -29.22 -11.96
CA TYR A 208 1.64 -29.79 -10.64
C TYR A 208 0.16 -30.10 -10.46
N SER A 209 -0.18 -31.28 -9.93
CA SER A 209 -1.55 -31.65 -9.59
C SER A 209 -1.79 -31.42 -8.09
N PRO A 210 -2.78 -30.63 -7.68
CA PRO A 210 -3.13 -30.46 -6.27
C PRO A 210 -3.52 -31.77 -5.58
N ILE A 211 -4.15 -32.68 -6.32
CA ILE A 211 -4.70 -33.96 -5.82
C ILE A 211 -3.67 -35.10 -5.95
N GLY A 212 -2.56 -34.86 -6.67
CA GLY A 212 -1.50 -35.83 -6.89
C GLY A 212 -1.87 -36.91 -7.91
N GLU A 213 -2.91 -36.66 -8.71
CA GLU A 213 -3.32 -37.55 -9.77
C GLU A 213 -2.37 -37.42 -10.97
N LYS A 214 -2.04 -38.58 -11.52
CA LYS A 214 -1.32 -38.70 -12.78
C LYS A 214 -2.31 -39.23 -13.80
N ASP A 215 -2.27 -38.70 -15.00
CA ASP A 215 -3.08 -39.18 -16.10
C ASP A 215 -2.71 -40.62 -16.49
N ALA A 216 -3.45 -41.19 -17.44
CA ALA A 216 -3.24 -42.56 -17.92
C ALA A 216 -1.84 -42.78 -18.55
N ASP A 217 -1.17 -41.69 -18.96
CA ASP A 217 0.16 -41.69 -19.59
C ASP A 217 1.30 -41.45 -18.57
N GLY A 218 0.96 -41.17 -17.30
CA GLY A 218 1.90 -40.96 -16.20
C GLY A 218 2.39 -39.51 -16.05
N GLU A 219 1.84 -38.59 -16.83
CA GLU A 219 2.02 -37.15 -16.72
C GLU A 219 1.11 -36.59 -15.60
N VAL A 220 1.51 -35.47 -15.04
CA VAL A 220 0.77 -34.85 -13.93
C VAL A 220 -0.43 -34.10 -14.50
N ASP A 221 -1.65 -34.46 -14.08
CA ASP A 221 -2.84 -33.72 -14.49
C ASP A 221 -2.86 -32.35 -13.80
N ASN A 222 -2.40 -31.34 -14.54
CA ASN A 222 -2.27 -29.98 -14.07
C ASN A 222 -3.39 -29.07 -14.56
N VAL A 223 -4.40 -29.62 -15.25
CA VAL A 223 -5.49 -28.85 -15.84
C VAL A 223 -6.83 -29.28 -15.26
N GLU A 224 -7.54 -28.33 -14.65
CA GLU A 224 -8.88 -28.58 -14.10
C GLU A 224 -9.91 -27.76 -14.87
N THR A 225 -10.85 -28.42 -15.54
CA THR A 225 -11.88 -27.75 -16.34
C THR A 225 -13.08 -27.36 -15.51
N HIS A 226 -13.66 -26.18 -15.77
CA HIS A 226 -14.88 -25.71 -15.10
C HIS A 226 -15.88 -25.08 -16.07
N GLU A 227 -17.17 -25.16 -15.76
CA GLU A 227 -18.25 -24.69 -16.65
C GLU A 227 -18.69 -23.23 -16.41
N PHE A 228 -17.89 -22.43 -15.69
CA PHE A 228 -18.26 -21.05 -15.36
C PHE A 228 -18.38 -20.12 -16.57
N GLY A 229 -17.56 -20.34 -17.61
CA GLY A 229 -17.55 -19.54 -18.84
C GLY A 229 -17.04 -18.11 -18.67
N GLU A 230 -16.51 -17.77 -17.50
CA GLU A 230 -15.88 -16.49 -17.17
C GLU A 230 -14.76 -16.71 -16.14
N VAL A 231 -13.73 -15.86 -16.17
CA VAL A 231 -12.62 -15.91 -15.20
C VAL A 231 -13.12 -15.51 -13.81
N PRO A 232 -12.95 -16.36 -12.77
CA PRO A 232 -13.45 -16.17 -11.39
C PRO A 232 -12.71 -15.09 -10.57
N ILE A 233 -12.02 -14.16 -11.23
CA ILE A 233 -11.23 -13.09 -10.61
C ILE A 233 -11.84 -11.75 -10.98
N PHE A 234 -12.12 -10.93 -9.97
CA PHE A 234 -12.72 -9.60 -10.09
C PHE A 234 -11.71 -8.56 -9.64
N HIS A 235 -11.47 -7.57 -10.50
CA HIS A 235 -10.38 -6.63 -10.34
C HIS A 235 -10.93 -5.22 -10.10
N TYR A 236 -10.72 -4.73 -8.88
CA TYR A 236 -11.03 -3.39 -8.45
C TYR A 236 -9.88 -2.48 -8.84
N ARG A 237 -10.15 -1.42 -9.61
CA ARG A 237 -9.12 -0.46 -10.06
C ARG A 237 -9.57 0.97 -9.88
N LEU A 238 -8.71 1.78 -9.27
CA LEU A 238 -8.92 3.21 -9.18
C LEU A 238 -8.66 3.95 -10.48
N GLU A 239 -7.78 3.47 -11.35
CA GLU A 239 -7.48 4.08 -12.64
C GLU A 239 -7.24 3.00 -13.70
N ARG A 240 -7.67 3.23 -14.95
CA ARG A 240 -7.40 2.31 -16.08
C ARG A 240 -6.06 2.56 -16.75
N ARG A 241 -5.55 3.78 -16.67
CA ARG A 241 -4.30 4.19 -17.33
C ARG A 241 -3.08 3.58 -16.66
N LYS A 242 -3.07 3.56 -15.34
CA LYS A 242 -1.99 3.03 -14.50
C LYS A 242 -2.57 2.61 -13.16
N VAL A 243 -1.96 1.62 -12.52
CA VAL A 243 -2.25 1.32 -11.13
C VAL A 243 -1.68 2.46 -10.28
N LYS A 244 -2.53 3.08 -9.47
CA LYS A 244 -2.14 4.20 -8.61
C LYS A 244 -3.14 4.35 -7.47
N GLY A 245 -2.67 4.13 -6.26
CA GLY A 245 -3.40 4.43 -5.03
C GLY A 245 -3.39 5.91 -4.68
N ASP A 246 -4.21 6.27 -3.70
CA ASP A 246 -4.39 7.66 -3.26
C ASP A 246 -3.14 8.21 -2.56
N ILE A 247 -2.38 7.36 -1.85
CA ILE A 247 -1.17 7.78 -1.13
C ILE A 247 0.04 8.01 -2.03
N VAL A 248 0.05 7.50 -3.27
CA VAL A 248 1.22 7.54 -4.16
C VAL A 248 1.74 8.97 -4.39
N ASN A 249 0.84 9.95 -4.45
CA ASN A 249 1.21 11.36 -4.61
C ASN A 249 1.70 12.02 -3.30
N VAL A 250 1.37 11.42 -2.14
CA VAL A 250 1.66 11.94 -0.81
C VAL A 250 2.97 11.37 -0.26
N ILE A 251 3.39 10.17 -0.71
CA ILE A 251 4.66 9.52 -0.33
C ILE A 251 5.87 10.48 -0.32
N PRO A 252 6.12 11.34 -1.35
CA PRO A 252 7.23 12.27 -1.31
C PRO A 252 7.13 13.31 -0.19
N LEU A 253 5.90 13.73 0.16
CA LEU A 253 5.66 14.66 1.27
C LEU A 253 5.86 13.95 2.62
N GLN A 254 5.37 12.71 2.75
CA GLN A 254 5.56 11.88 3.93
C GLN A 254 7.06 11.67 4.25
N ASN A 255 7.87 11.45 3.23
CA ASN A 255 9.33 11.39 3.36
C ASN A 255 9.93 12.68 3.91
N GLY A 256 9.43 13.83 3.45
CA GLY A 256 9.84 15.14 3.95
C GLY A 256 9.45 15.35 5.42
N ILE A 257 8.24 14.94 5.81
CA ILE A 257 7.73 15.03 7.17
C ILE A 257 8.58 14.19 8.12
N ASN A 258 8.77 12.90 7.84
CA ASN A 258 9.58 12.02 8.68
C ASN A 258 11.02 12.53 8.85
N LYS A 259 11.60 13.05 7.76
CA LYS A 259 12.94 13.64 7.80
C LYS A 259 12.99 14.88 8.69
N LEU A 260 12.00 15.76 8.63
CA LEU A 260 11.93 16.94 9.49
C LEU A 260 11.68 16.58 10.96
N VAL A 261 10.82 15.60 11.23
CA VAL A 261 10.56 15.10 12.59
C VAL A 261 11.82 14.47 13.18
N THR A 262 12.55 13.67 12.40
CA THR A 262 13.84 13.08 12.83
C THR A 262 14.86 14.18 13.10
N ASP A 263 15.05 15.13 12.19
CA ASP A 263 15.97 16.26 12.38
C ASP A 263 15.59 17.10 13.61
N MET A 264 14.30 17.26 13.89
CA MET A 264 13.78 17.96 15.06
C MET A 264 14.14 17.23 16.35
N MET A 265 13.95 15.92 16.41
CA MET A 265 14.28 15.11 17.59
C MET A 265 15.79 15.12 17.86
N VAL A 266 16.61 14.94 16.81
CA VAL A 266 18.07 15.06 16.91
C VAL A 266 18.48 16.47 17.39
N SER A 267 17.87 17.51 16.83
CA SER A 267 18.12 18.90 17.26
C SER A 267 17.69 19.15 18.70
N ALA A 268 16.62 18.50 19.16
CA ALA A 268 16.14 18.59 20.54
C ALA A 268 17.13 17.94 21.53
N GLU A 269 17.72 16.80 21.16
CA GLU A 269 18.77 16.14 21.97
C GLU A 269 20.00 17.03 22.12
N PHE A 270 20.53 17.60 21.03
CA PHE A 270 21.65 18.54 21.11
C PHE A 270 21.26 19.87 21.77
N GLY A 271 20.01 20.29 21.63
CA GLY A 271 19.46 21.48 22.28
C GLY A 271 19.30 21.33 23.80
N ALA A 272 19.12 20.11 24.31
CA ALA A 272 19.02 19.82 25.73
C ALA A 272 20.34 20.11 26.48
N PHE A 273 21.48 20.03 25.78
CA PHE A 273 22.80 20.38 26.30
C PHE A 273 23.41 21.55 25.50
N PRO A 274 23.08 22.81 25.85
CA PRO A 274 23.59 23.97 25.14
C PRO A 274 25.13 23.94 25.06
N GLN A 275 25.65 24.03 23.85
CA GLN A 275 27.09 24.14 23.64
C GLN A 275 27.58 25.49 24.15
N ARG A 276 28.54 25.46 25.07
CA ARG A 276 29.15 26.64 25.67
C ARG A 276 30.56 26.82 25.11
N TRP A 277 30.99 28.07 24.98
CA TRP A 277 32.34 28.41 24.55
C TRP A 277 32.97 29.37 25.56
N ALA A 278 34.28 29.24 25.72
CA ALA A 278 35.08 30.15 26.52
C ALA A 278 36.35 30.51 25.73
N ILE A 279 36.71 31.78 25.72
CA ILE A 279 37.99 32.28 25.22
C ILE A 279 38.76 32.75 26.45
N THR A 280 39.91 32.14 26.74
CA THR A 280 40.77 32.49 27.88
C THR A 280 42.23 32.07 27.58
N ASP A 281 43.19 32.73 28.22
CA ASP A 281 44.61 32.37 28.18
C ASP A 281 44.97 31.20 29.14
N SER A 282 44.00 30.72 29.92
CA SER A 282 44.15 29.58 30.82
C SER A 282 43.88 28.25 30.10
N ASP A 283 44.48 27.15 30.54
CA ASP A 283 44.19 25.82 29.98
C ASP A 283 42.73 25.43 30.20
N ILE A 284 42.04 25.06 29.12
CA ILE A 284 40.59 24.78 29.06
C ILE A 284 40.32 23.27 29.20
N GLY A 285 41.38 22.43 29.20
CA GLY A 285 41.28 20.97 29.16
C GLY A 285 40.45 20.31 30.28
N ASP A 286 40.33 20.95 31.44
CA ASP A 286 39.64 20.39 32.61
C ASP A 286 38.18 20.87 32.79
N LEU A 287 37.65 21.70 31.88
CA LEU A 287 36.26 22.18 31.98
C LEU A 287 35.25 21.08 31.63
N LYS A 288 34.46 20.67 32.62
CA LYS A 288 33.35 19.71 32.43
C LYS A 288 32.02 20.44 32.33
N ASN A 289 31.20 20.05 31.36
CA ASN A 289 29.83 20.55 31.22
C ASN A 289 28.88 19.57 31.92
N ALA A 290 28.54 19.84 33.19
CA ALA A 290 27.63 19.03 33.99
C ALA A 290 26.70 19.92 34.85
N PRO A 291 25.51 19.43 35.28
CA PRO A 291 24.53 20.21 36.04
C PRO A 291 25.01 20.79 37.38
N ASP A 292 26.09 20.24 37.94
CA ASP A 292 26.66 20.64 39.24
C ASP A 292 28.07 21.25 39.11
N GLU A 293 28.46 21.66 37.91
CA GLU A 293 29.78 22.23 37.61
C GLU A 293 29.69 23.73 37.31
N VAL A 294 30.50 24.53 38.01
CA VAL A 294 30.63 25.98 37.81
C VAL A 294 32.00 26.29 37.22
N TRP A 295 32.02 26.90 36.04
CA TRP A 295 33.26 27.33 35.41
C TRP A 295 33.77 28.62 36.05
N TRP A 296 34.90 28.55 36.74
CA TRP A 296 35.60 29.72 37.25
C TRP A 296 36.75 30.08 36.31
N ILE A 297 36.57 31.15 35.53
CA ILE A 297 37.55 31.62 34.55
C ILE A 297 38.05 33.00 35.00
N PRO A 298 39.35 33.16 35.32
CA PRO A 298 39.90 34.43 35.77
C PRO A 298 39.86 35.49 34.65
N SER A 299 39.57 36.75 35.01
CA SER A 299 39.63 37.88 34.08
C SER A 299 41.08 38.15 33.67
N GLY A 300 41.35 38.28 32.37
CA GLY A 300 42.68 38.56 31.83
C GLY A 300 43.33 39.81 32.42
N ASP A 301 44.66 39.83 32.44
CA ASP A 301 45.53 40.84 33.09
C ASP A 301 45.53 42.23 32.42
N GLY A 302 44.64 42.46 31.46
CA GLY A 302 44.52 43.71 30.70
C GLY A 302 45.50 43.83 29.52
N THR A 303 46.40 42.86 29.33
CA THR A 303 47.35 42.79 28.20
C THR A 303 47.13 41.50 27.40
N GLY A 304 46.02 41.44 26.66
CA GLY A 304 45.65 40.26 25.87
C GLY A 304 44.17 40.25 25.46
N GLN A 305 43.71 39.14 24.88
CA GLN A 305 42.29 38.94 24.57
C GLN A 305 41.54 38.64 25.87
N GLN A 306 40.53 39.45 26.22
CA GLN A 306 39.82 39.30 27.49
C GLN A 306 39.04 37.99 27.57
N ALA A 307 38.96 37.43 28.78
CA ALA A 307 38.19 36.22 29.03
C ALA A 307 36.70 36.45 28.71
N ALA A 308 36.18 35.69 27.75
CA ALA A 308 34.80 35.78 27.30
C ALA A 308 34.16 34.39 27.37
N VAL A 309 32.99 34.33 28.00
CA VAL A 309 32.17 33.11 28.07
C VAL A 309 30.85 33.37 27.38
N GLY A 310 30.36 32.37 26.66
CA GLY A 310 29.09 32.44 25.98
C GLY A 310 28.50 31.06 25.74
N GLN A 311 27.30 31.08 25.18
CA GLN A 311 26.64 29.88 24.67
C GLN A 311 26.37 30.07 23.19
N PHE A 312 26.49 29.00 22.42
CA PHE A 312 25.97 28.99 21.07
C PHE A 312 24.45 29.03 21.12
N LYS A 313 23.86 29.76 20.16
CA LYS A 313 22.41 29.83 20.04
C LYS A 313 21.90 28.42 19.67
N SER A 314 21.02 27.87 20.50
CA SER A 314 20.33 26.63 20.18
C SER A 314 19.38 26.82 18.98
N ILE A 315 19.13 25.74 18.25
CA ILE A 315 18.19 25.72 17.13
C ILE A 315 16.77 25.91 17.69
N ASP A 316 15.98 26.77 17.06
CA ASP A 316 14.56 26.92 17.40
C ASP A 316 13.76 25.78 16.76
N LEU A 317 13.16 24.93 17.60
CA LEU A 317 12.40 23.78 17.14
C LEU A 317 11.12 24.16 16.40
N LYS A 318 10.61 25.38 16.59
CA LYS A 318 9.39 25.87 15.91
C LYS A 318 9.51 25.85 14.39
N VAL A 319 10.72 26.07 13.87
CA VAL A 319 10.98 26.07 12.43
C VAL A 319 10.68 24.71 11.80
N PHE A 320 10.90 23.61 12.54
CA PHE A 320 10.54 22.27 12.07
C PHE A 320 9.03 22.05 12.08
N ILE A 321 8.34 22.46 13.15
CA ILE A 321 6.89 22.33 13.27
C ILE A 321 6.19 23.09 12.15
N GLU A 322 6.57 24.35 11.90
CA GLU A 322 5.99 25.15 10.81
C GLU A 322 6.22 24.52 9.43
N ALA A 323 7.38 23.89 9.22
CA ALA A 323 7.68 23.17 7.99
C ALA A 323 6.85 21.89 7.85
N VAL A 324 6.64 21.14 8.94
CA VAL A 324 5.76 19.96 8.98
C VAL A 324 4.32 20.37 8.70
N ASP A 325 3.80 21.43 9.32
CA ASP A 325 2.44 21.96 9.10
C ASP A 325 2.20 22.36 7.63
N HIS A 326 3.22 22.95 6.99
CA HIS A 326 3.16 23.28 5.56
C HIS A 326 3.10 22.03 4.67
N LEU A 327 3.89 20.99 4.97
CA LEU A 327 3.86 19.73 4.23
C LEU A 327 2.55 18.98 4.46
N ALA A 328 2.04 18.92 5.70
CA ALA A 328 0.76 18.32 6.04
C ALA A 328 -0.40 19.05 5.33
N SER A 329 -0.38 20.39 5.31
CA SER A 329 -1.34 21.19 4.54
C SER A 329 -1.30 20.88 3.05
N SER A 330 -0.10 20.68 2.49
CA SER A 330 0.08 20.31 1.08
C SER A 330 -0.45 18.90 0.80
N ALA A 331 -0.20 17.94 1.70
CA ALA A 331 -0.73 16.59 1.62
C ALA A 331 -2.27 16.58 1.61
N ALA A 332 -2.89 17.32 2.53
CA ALA A 332 -4.35 17.48 2.63
C ALA A 332 -4.97 17.96 1.31
N ILE A 333 -4.36 18.97 0.68
CA ILE A 333 -4.84 19.55 -0.58
C ILE A 333 -4.71 18.54 -1.72
N ILE A 334 -3.59 17.82 -1.79
CA ILE A 334 -3.31 16.85 -2.86
C ILE A 334 -4.23 15.63 -2.75
N SER A 335 -4.46 15.12 -1.54
CA SER A 335 -5.31 13.96 -1.29
C SER A 335 -6.80 14.30 -1.24
N ARG A 336 -7.18 15.59 -1.22
CA ARG A 336 -8.54 16.06 -0.95
C ARG A 336 -9.05 15.63 0.43
N THR A 337 -8.14 15.47 1.40
CA THR A 337 -8.47 15.17 2.79
C THR A 337 -8.73 16.48 3.55
N PRO A 338 -9.80 16.60 4.36
CA PRO A 338 -10.06 17.82 5.11
C PRO A 338 -8.98 18.08 6.14
N LYS A 339 -8.54 19.35 6.25
CA LYS A 339 -7.40 19.75 7.07
C LYS A 339 -7.55 19.45 8.56
N HIS A 340 -8.78 19.46 9.07
CA HIS A 340 -9.08 19.21 10.48
C HIS A 340 -8.78 17.77 10.92
N PHE A 341 -8.61 16.82 9.98
CA PHE A 341 -8.11 15.46 10.30
C PHE A 341 -6.61 15.42 10.57
N LEU A 342 -5.85 16.37 10.03
CA LEU A 342 -4.38 16.37 10.11
C LEU A 342 -3.86 17.35 11.16
N PHE A 343 -4.53 18.48 11.36
CA PHE A 343 -4.12 19.44 12.40
C PHE A 343 -5.30 20.26 12.91
N GLN A 344 -5.13 20.76 14.13
CA GLN A 344 -6.13 21.59 14.77
C GLN A 344 -6.24 22.93 14.05
N GLN A 345 -7.37 23.14 13.38
CA GLN A 345 -7.69 24.43 12.77
C GLN A 345 -8.14 25.42 13.87
N GLY A 346 -7.59 26.64 13.85
CA GLY A 346 -7.98 27.68 14.81
C GLY A 346 -9.41 28.17 14.58
N GLY A 347 -10.19 28.23 15.67
CA GLY A 347 -11.60 28.67 15.69
C GLY A 347 -12.60 27.54 15.47
N ASP A 348 -13.74 27.60 16.15
CA ASP A 348 -14.82 26.61 16.01
C ASP A 348 -15.56 26.81 14.68
N PRO A 349 -15.44 25.89 13.70
CA PRO A 349 -16.13 26.03 12.44
C PRO A 349 -17.65 25.86 12.63
N SER A 350 -18.44 26.61 11.85
CA SER A 350 -19.89 26.39 11.79
C SER A 350 -20.21 25.05 11.12
N GLY A 351 -21.40 24.49 11.37
CA GLY A 351 -21.83 23.24 10.73
C GLY A 351 -21.81 23.30 9.19
N GLU A 352 -22.20 24.43 8.59
CA GLU A 352 -22.12 24.63 7.13
C GLU A 352 -20.66 24.68 6.62
N ALA A 353 -19.75 25.26 7.42
CA ALA A 353 -18.33 25.28 7.09
C ALA A 353 -17.72 23.87 7.15
N LEU A 354 -18.11 23.04 8.12
CA LEU A 354 -17.69 21.63 8.19
C LEU A 354 -18.15 20.85 6.96
N VAL A 355 -19.42 20.98 6.56
CA VAL A 355 -19.95 20.33 5.34
C VAL A 355 -19.19 20.79 4.08
N ALA A 356 -18.90 22.09 3.97
CA ALA A 356 -18.12 22.62 2.85
C ALA A 356 -16.67 22.10 2.83
N MET A 357 -16.05 21.89 4.00
CA MET A 357 -14.71 21.33 4.11
C MET A 357 -14.67 19.82 3.79
N GLU A 358 -15.74 19.07 4.06
CA GLU A 358 -15.83 17.65 3.73
C GLU A 358 -16.23 17.38 2.28
N ALA A 359 -16.81 18.35 1.57
CA ALA A 359 -17.29 18.17 0.20
C ALA A 359 -16.25 17.56 -0.77
N PRO A 360 -14.94 17.94 -0.75
CA PRO A 360 -13.93 17.31 -1.60
C PRO A 360 -13.71 15.83 -1.28
N LEU A 361 -13.75 15.47 0.00
CA LEU A 361 -13.60 14.08 0.47
C LEU A 361 -14.82 13.25 0.03
N ASN A 362 -16.02 13.79 0.22
CA ASN A 362 -17.25 13.13 -0.22
C ASN A 362 -17.26 12.92 -1.74
N LYS A 363 -16.76 13.89 -2.51
CA LYS A 363 -16.63 13.73 -3.97
C LYS A 363 -15.62 12.63 -4.33
N ARG A 364 -14.48 12.57 -3.64
CA ARG A 364 -13.49 11.49 -3.79
C ARG A 364 -14.11 10.12 -3.51
N CYS A 365 -14.77 9.95 -2.36
CA CYS A 365 -15.47 8.70 -2.00
C CYS A 365 -16.53 8.32 -3.04
N SER A 366 -17.33 9.27 -3.52
CA SER A 366 -18.30 9.03 -4.59
C SER A 366 -17.64 8.56 -5.89
N ASP A 367 -16.51 9.14 -6.27
CA ASP A 367 -15.77 8.73 -7.47
C ASP A 367 -15.22 7.29 -7.35
N HIS A 368 -14.85 6.86 -6.14
CA HIS A 368 -14.44 5.47 -5.86
C HIS A 368 -15.63 4.50 -5.88
N ILE A 369 -16.74 4.85 -5.23
CA ILE A 369 -17.98 4.08 -5.23
C ILE A 369 -18.48 3.84 -6.66
N GLU A 370 -18.46 4.87 -7.51
CA GLU A 370 -18.84 4.74 -8.93
C GLU A 370 -17.97 3.74 -9.70
N ARG A 371 -16.70 3.56 -9.30
CA ARG A 371 -15.78 2.60 -9.93
C ARG A 371 -15.93 1.19 -9.37
N PHE A 372 -16.22 1.06 -8.08
CA PHE A 372 -16.38 -0.23 -7.42
C PHE A 372 -17.75 -0.85 -7.68
N ASN A 373 -18.80 -0.05 -7.79
CA ASN A 373 -20.18 -0.52 -7.97
C ASN A 373 -20.36 -1.49 -9.15
N PRO A 374 -19.85 -1.23 -10.38
CA PRO A 374 -19.94 -2.20 -11.48
C PRO A 374 -19.25 -3.54 -11.21
N VAL A 375 -18.13 -3.52 -10.47
CA VAL A 375 -17.36 -4.73 -10.14
C VAL A 375 -18.10 -5.53 -9.06
N TRP A 376 -18.68 -4.87 -8.06
CA TRP A 376 -19.53 -5.54 -7.07
C TRP A 376 -20.78 -6.18 -7.70
N LYS A 377 -21.40 -5.51 -8.69
CA LYS A 377 -22.49 -6.12 -9.46
C LYS A 377 -22.05 -7.38 -10.21
N GLU A 378 -20.83 -7.38 -10.74
CA GLU A 378 -20.22 -8.56 -11.39
C GLU A 378 -19.98 -9.70 -10.40
N VAL A 379 -19.46 -9.41 -9.21
CA VAL A 379 -19.26 -10.39 -8.13
C VAL A 379 -20.59 -10.99 -7.71
N VAL A 380 -21.60 -10.16 -7.42
CA VAL A 380 -22.94 -10.63 -7.01
C VAL A 380 -23.58 -11.48 -8.10
N GLN A 381 -23.52 -11.05 -9.36
CA GLN A 381 -24.05 -11.83 -10.47
C GLN A 381 -23.38 -13.20 -10.57
N PHE A 382 -22.06 -13.24 -10.39
CA PHE A 382 -21.31 -14.49 -10.45
C PHE A 382 -21.67 -15.42 -9.29
N ILE A 383 -21.78 -14.90 -8.07
CA ILE A 383 -22.22 -15.65 -6.89
C ILE A 383 -23.63 -16.24 -7.11
N LEU A 384 -24.57 -15.44 -7.63
CA LEU A 384 -25.93 -15.90 -7.92
C LEU A 384 -25.96 -16.98 -9.02
N LYS A 385 -25.14 -16.81 -10.06
CA LYS A 385 -24.97 -17.81 -11.13
C LYS A 385 -24.47 -19.13 -10.57
N LEU A 386 -23.51 -19.11 -9.65
CA LEU A 386 -23.00 -20.30 -8.96
C LEU A 386 -24.05 -20.94 -8.04
N ALA A 387 -24.94 -20.13 -7.46
CA ALA A 387 -26.09 -20.59 -6.68
C ALA A 387 -27.28 -21.06 -7.55
N GLY A 388 -27.16 -21.02 -8.89
CA GLY A 388 -28.17 -21.49 -9.83
C GLY A 388 -29.30 -20.49 -10.14
N THR A 389 -29.14 -19.21 -9.75
CA THR A 389 -30.09 -18.14 -10.06
C THR A 389 -29.49 -17.17 -11.06
N ASP A 390 -30.08 -17.05 -12.25
CA ASP A 390 -29.62 -16.11 -13.27
C ASP A 390 -30.36 -14.77 -13.13
N ILE A 391 -29.60 -13.70 -12.84
CA ILE A 391 -30.11 -12.34 -12.67
C ILE A 391 -29.26 -11.39 -13.51
N GLU A 392 -29.90 -10.47 -14.22
CA GLU A 392 -29.19 -9.46 -15.00
C GLU A 392 -28.59 -8.37 -14.09
N LYS A 393 -27.40 -7.86 -14.44
CA LYS A 393 -26.70 -6.79 -13.69
C LYS A 393 -27.55 -5.53 -13.44
N LYS A 394 -28.57 -5.28 -14.27
CA LYS A 394 -29.45 -4.10 -14.17
C LYS A 394 -30.38 -4.19 -12.95
N ASP A 395 -30.73 -5.40 -12.53
CA ASP A 395 -31.69 -5.69 -11.45
C ASP A 395 -31.00 -5.78 -10.07
N ILE A 396 -29.67 -5.57 -10.04
CA ILE A 396 -28.84 -5.58 -8.85
C ILE A 396 -28.54 -4.14 -8.42
N ALA A 397 -28.95 -3.76 -7.22
CA ALA A 397 -28.60 -2.50 -6.58
C ALA A 397 -27.59 -2.73 -5.44
N ILE A 398 -26.42 -2.08 -5.53
CA ILE A 398 -25.39 -2.12 -4.48
C ILE A 398 -25.57 -0.90 -3.59
N ASN A 399 -25.61 -1.11 -2.28
CA ASN A 399 -25.78 -0.06 -1.28
C ASN A 399 -24.46 0.17 -0.54
N PHE A 400 -23.98 1.42 -0.58
CA PHE A 400 -22.82 1.94 0.15
C PHE A 400 -23.28 2.87 1.29
#